data_AF-A0A165Q2A4-F1
#
_entry.id   AF-A0A165Q2A4-F1
#
_cell.length_a   1.000
_cell.length_b   1.000
_cell.length_c   1.000
_cell.angle_alpha   90.00
_cell.angle_beta   90.00
_cell.angle_gamma   90.00
#
_symmetry.space_group_name_H-M   'P 1'
#
loop_
_entity.id
_entity.type
_entity.pdbx_description
1 polymer ?
#
loop_
_entity_poly.entity_id
_entity_poly.type
_entity_poly.pdbx_seq_one_letter_code
_entity_poly.pdbx_strand_id
1 'polypeptide(L)'
;MGKVLSSESRSRLETIIFLILFFGASFSYGLVAVLNPTWAWKHGFRTSKIREPNQADLLMTKVMGVFLILLMIVMLVVVITNLKL
;
A
#
# COMPACT_ATOMS: atom_id res chain seq x y z
N MET A 1 -9.78 37.98 4.76
CA MET A 1 -10.10 36.96 3.73
C MET A 1 -8.88 36.20 3.17
N GLY A 2 -7.62 36.59 3.46
CA GLY A 2 -6.42 35.92 2.91
C GLY A 2 -5.88 34.68 3.66
N LYS A 3 -6.44 34.28 4.81
CA LYS A 3 -5.97 33.10 5.58
C LYS A 3 -6.63 31.77 5.15
N VAL A 4 -7.79 31.82 4.49
CA VAL A 4 -8.57 30.61 4.13
C VAL A 4 -8.01 29.93 2.87
N LEU A 5 -7.46 30.72 1.93
CA LEU A 5 -6.81 30.21 0.71
C LEU A 5 -5.48 29.46 0.99
N SER A 6 -4.79 29.78 2.10
CA SER A 6 -3.54 29.08 2.47
C SER A 6 -3.77 27.76 3.21
N SER A 7 -4.92 27.60 3.89
CA SER A 7 -5.23 26.34 4.59
C SER A 7 -5.71 25.26 3.64
N GLU A 8 -6.51 25.61 2.63
CA GLU A 8 -6.99 24.64 1.64
C GLU A 8 -5.85 24.07 0.78
N SER A 9 -4.94 24.93 0.34
CA SER A 9 -3.75 24.52 -0.42
C SER A 9 -2.79 23.65 0.40
N ARG A 10 -2.62 23.93 1.69
CA ARG A 10 -1.87 23.04 2.62
C ARG A 10 -2.54 21.68 2.76
N SER A 11 -3.85 21.64 2.98
CA SER A 11 -4.61 20.38 3.13
C SER A 11 -4.51 19.51 1.88
N ARG A 12 -4.56 20.11 0.68
CA ARG A 12 -4.33 19.40 -0.58
C ARG A 12 -2.92 18.81 -0.68
N LEU A 13 -1.90 19.58 -0.31
CA LEU A 13 -0.50 19.13 -0.33
C LEU A 13 -0.25 17.99 0.67
N GLU A 14 -0.78 18.09 1.89
CA GLU A 14 -0.75 17.03 2.90
C GLU A 14 -1.43 15.75 2.39
N THR A 15 -2.58 15.89 1.72
CA THR A 15 -3.30 14.76 1.11
C THR A 15 -2.48 14.08 0.02
N ILE A 16 -1.84 14.86 -0.87
CA ILE A 16 -1.00 14.32 -1.94
C ILE A 16 0.20 13.57 -1.34
N ILE A 17 0.88 14.16 -0.35
CA ILE A 17 2.01 13.52 0.33
C ILE A 17 1.56 12.22 1.01
N PHE A 18 0.43 12.24 1.72
CA PHE A 18 -0.13 11.04 2.33
C PHE A 18 -0.41 9.96 1.29
N LEU A 19 -1.03 10.30 0.16
CA LEU A 19 -1.30 9.35 -0.92
C LEU A 19 0.00 8.74 -1.46
N ILE A 20 1.02 9.55 -1.75
CA ILE A 20 2.31 9.05 -2.26
C ILE A 20 2.95 8.08 -1.26
N LEU A 21 3.00 8.45 0.02
CA LEU A 21 3.57 7.59 1.07
C LEU A 21 2.76 6.30 1.24
N PHE A 22 1.44 6.40 1.24
CA PHE A 22 0.54 5.26 1.38
C PHE A 22 0.66 4.30 0.19
N PHE A 23 0.66 4.80 -1.04
CA PHE A 23 0.87 4.01 -2.25
C PHE A 23 2.25 3.36 -2.26
N GLY A 24 3.30 4.13 -1.98
CA GLY A 24 4.67 3.63 -1.97
C GLY A 24 4.88 2.52 -0.95
N ALA A 25 4.39 2.70 0.29
CA ALA A 25 4.50 1.69 1.34
C ALA A 25 3.69 0.43 1.00
N SER A 26 2.44 0.58 0.56
CA SER A 26 1.55 -0.54 0.25
C SER A 26 2.04 -1.34 -0.96
N PHE A 27 2.48 -0.66 -2.02
CA PHE A 27 3.02 -1.31 -3.21
C PHE A 27 4.32 -2.06 -2.89
N SER A 28 5.23 -1.44 -2.12
CA SER A 28 6.48 -2.08 -1.69
C SER A 28 6.20 -3.33 -0.84
N TYR A 29 5.23 -3.26 0.08
CA TYR A 29 4.82 -4.43 0.86
C TYR A 29 4.25 -5.55 -0.02
N GLY A 30 3.40 -5.20 -1.00
CA GLY A 30 2.88 -6.16 -1.99
C GLY A 30 3.99 -6.84 -2.78
N LEU A 31 5.00 -6.06 -3.22
CA LEU A 31 6.16 -6.59 -3.93
C LEU A 31 6.99 -7.54 -3.05
N VAL A 32 7.25 -7.17 -1.80
CA VAL A 32 7.97 -8.02 -0.84
C VAL A 32 7.18 -9.31 -0.56
N ALA A 33 5.85 -9.25 -0.48
CA ALA A 33 5.01 -10.44 -0.32
C ALA A 33 5.09 -11.43 -1.50
N VAL A 34 5.34 -10.94 -2.71
CA VAL A 34 5.51 -11.78 -3.92
C VAL A 34 6.93 -12.33 -4.03
N LEU A 35 7.94 -11.47 -3.86
CA LEU A 35 9.36 -11.81 -4.05
C LEU A 35 9.97 -12.56 -2.87
N ASN A 36 9.60 -12.18 -1.64
CA ASN A 36 10.08 -12.78 -0.39
C ASN A 36 8.91 -13.10 0.55
N PRO A 37 8.04 -14.06 0.18
CA PRO A 37 6.83 -14.41 0.93
C PRO A 37 7.15 -14.92 2.34
N THR A 38 8.29 -15.57 2.54
CA THR A 38 8.72 -16.06 3.86
C THR A 38 8.92 -14.90 4.83
N TRP A 39 9.61 -13.85 4.39
CA TRP A 39 9.83 -12.66 5.21
C TRP A 39 8.52 -11.91 5.43
N ALA A 40 7.73 -11.70 4.38
CA ALA A 40 6.44 -11.00 4.45
C ALA A 40 5.42 -11.72 5.33
N TRP A 41 5.42 -13.05 5.34
CA TRP A 41 4.56 -13.86 6.19
C TRP A 41 5.00 -13.84 7.66
N LYS A 42 6.32 -13.82 7.93
CA LYS A 42 6.87 -13.73 9.29
C LYS A 42 6.67 -12.34 9.91
N HIS A 43 6.79 -11.28 9.11
CA HIS A 43 6.69 -9.88 9.55
C HIS A 43 5.34 -9.23 9.23
N GLY A 44 4.39 -9.99 8.68
CA GLY A 44 3.06 -9.49 8.33
C GLY A 44 2.21 -9.18 9.56
N PHE A 45 1.13 -8.40 9.34
CA PHE A 45 0.25 -7.80 10.37
C PHE A 45 -0.38 -8.75 11.40
N ARG A 46 -0.29 -10.07 11.22
CA ARG A 46 -0.90 -11.04 12.13
C ARG A 46 0.18 -11.87 12.82
N THR A 47 0.59 -11.35 13.99
CA THR A 47 1.39 -11.99 15.06
C THR A 47 2.71 -12.58 14.60
N SER A 48 3.83 -12.21 15.24
CA SER A 48 5.12 -12.91 15.08
C SER A 48 4.90 -14.42 15.11
N LYS A 49 4.93 -15.05 13.93
CA LYS A 49 4.61 -16.46 13.79
C LYS A 49 5.86 -17.22 14.19
N ILE A 50 5.81 -17.87 15.34
CA ILE A 50 6.91 -18.67 15.89
C ILE A 50 7.17 -19.91 15.01
N ARG A 51 6.14 -20.39 14.28
CA ARG A 51 6.27 -21.52 13.35
C ARG A 51 6.82 -21.09 11.99
N GLU A 52 7.44 -22.02 11.29
CA GLU A 52 7.82 -21.81 9.89
C GLU A 52 6.58 -21.85 8.96
N PRO A 53 6.56 -21.05 7.88
CA PRO A 53 5.48 -21.09 6.91
C PRO A 53 5.51 -22.42 6.14
N ASN A 54 4.34 -23.03 5.97
CA ASN A 54 4.20 -24.17 5.05
C ASN A 54 4.03 -23.66 3.61
N GLN A 55 3.92 -24.57 2.62
CA GLN A 55 3.77 -24.15 1.22
C GLN A 55 2.45 -23.39 0.95
N ALA A 56 1.35 -23.77 1.62
CA ALA A 56 0.06 -23.11 1.47
C ALA A 56 0.09 -21.66 2.02
N ASP A 57 0.79 -21.45 3.14
CA ASP A 57 1.04 -20.14 3.74
C ASP A 57 1.79 -19.22 2.77
N LEU A 58 2.87 -19.72 2.17
CA LEU A 58 3.67 -18.96 1.20
C LEU A 58 2.86 -18.63 -0.06
N LEU A 59 2.08 -19.59 -0.54
CA LEU A 59 1.18 -19.38 -1.68
C LEU A 59 0.15 -18.30 -1.36
N MET A 60 -0.48 -18.37 -0.18
CA MET A 60 -1.47 -17.40 0.24
C MET A 60 -0.86 -16.00 0.39
N THR A 61 0.35 -15.87 0.94
CA THR A 61 1.07 -14.59 1.01
C THR A 61 1.37 -14.01 -0.36
N LYS A 62 1.77 -14.83 -1.34
CA LYS A 62 1.97 -14.38 -2.71
C LYS A 62 0.66 -13.89 -3.33
N VAL A 63 -0.43 -14.65 -3.18
CA VAL A 63 -1.75 -14.26 -3.72
C VAL A 63 -2.22 -12.95 -3.09
N MET A 64 -2.06 -12.78 -1.77
CA MET A 64 -2.37 -11.52 -1.09
C MET A 64 -1.50 -10.36 -1.58
N GLY A 65 -0.21 -10.60 -1.83
CA GLY A 65 0.70 -9.62 -2.42
C GLY A 65 0.26 -9.17 -3.82
N VAL A 66 -0.08 -10.12 -4.70
CA VAL A 66 -0.61 -9.83 -6.05
C VAL A 66 -1.92 -9.06 -5.96
N PHE A 67 -2.83 -9.48 -5.09
CA PHE A 67 -4.11 -8.79 -4.88
C PHE A 67 -3.88 -7.34 -4.40
N LEU A 68 -2.95 -7.11 -3.48
CA LEU A 68 -2.61 -5.77 -3.01
C LEU A 68 -2.02 -4.89 -4.13
N ILE A 69 -1.15 -5.45 -4.96
CA ILE A 69 -0.60 -4.74 -6.13
C ILE A 69 -1.72 -4.34 -7.09
N LEU A 70 -2.63 -5.25 -7.43
CA LEU A 70 -3.76 -4.97 -8.32
C LEU A 70 -4.68 -3.90 -7.72
N LEU A 71 -4.99 -3.99 -6.43
CA LEU A 71 -5.78 -2.99 -5.71
C LEU A 71 -5.13 -1.60 -5.79
N MET A 72 -3.81 -1.52 -5.59
CA MET A 72 -3.06 -0.26 -5.69
C MET A 72 -3.08 0.30 -7.12
N ILE A 73 -2.97 -0.55 -8.16
CA ILE A 73 -3.09 -0.09 -9.54
C ILE A 73 -4.49 0.51 -9.80
N VAL A 74 -5.55 -0.17 -9.37
CA VAL A 74 -6.93 0.32 -9.54
C VAL A 74 -7.12 1.66 -8.81
N MET A 75 -6.68 1.74 -7.55
CA MET A 75 -6.73 2.97 -6.76
C MET A 75 -5.96 4.11 -7.44
N LEU A 76 -4.78 3.85 -8.00
CA LEU A 76 -3.99 4.85 -8.71
C LEU A 76 -4.74 5.38 -9.94
N VAL A 77 -5.35 4.50 -10.73
CA VAL A 77 -6.18 4.89 -11.89
C VAL A 77 -7.36 5.76 -11.44
N VAL A 78 -8.06 5.38 -10.37
CA VAL A 78 -9.17 6.16 -9.81
C VAL A 78 -8.70 7.53 -9.35
N VAL A 79 -7.55 7.61 -8.67
CA VAL A 79 -6.97 8.87 -8.20
C VAL A 79 -6.59 9.77 -9.38
N ILE A 80 -5.91 9.26 -10.41
CA ILE A 80 -5.54 10.04 -11.60
C ILE A 80 -6.79 10.57 -12.32
N THR A 81 -7.77 9.70 -12.57
CA THR A 81 -9.01 10.07 -13.29
C THR A 81 -9.87 11.08 -12.53
N ASN A 82 -9.97 10.99 -11.20
CA ASN A 82 -10.80 11.90 -10.40
C ASN A 82 -10.08 13.19 -10.00
N LEU A 83 -8.76 13.15 -9.75
CA LEU A 83 -8.00 14.36 -9.41
C LEU A 83 -7.65 15.20 -10.64
N LYS A 84 -7.89 14.71 -11.87
CA LYS A 84 -7.49 15.35 -13.13
C LYS A 84 -6.01 15.79 -13.09
N LEU A 85 -5.16 14.95 -12.51
CA LEU A 85 -3.71 15.07 -12.63
C LEU A 85 -3.29 14.85 -14.08
#